data_AF-A0A442UQH4-F1
#
_entry.id   AF-A0A442UQH4-F1
#
_cell.length_a   1.000
_cell.length_b   1.000
_cell.length_c   1.000
_cell.angle_alpha   90.00
_cell.angle_beta   90.00
_cell.angle_gamma   90.00
#
_symmetry.space_group_name_H-M   'P 1'
#
loop_
_entity.id
_entity.type
_entity.pdbx_description
1 polymer ?
#
loop_
_entity_poly.entity_id
_entity_poly.type
_entity_poly.pdbx_seq_one_letter_code
_entity_poly.pdbx_strand_id
1 'polypeptide(L)' 'MKLDAVLTRLRAGEKLHQQVVDGRRQWWFDEPFQDVPDAIVIKIRAGGEFPLVEVGDSLFGLPDNSQTWEGVDGV' A
#
# COMPACT_ATOMS: atom_id res chain seq x y z
N MET A 1 -9.40 4.77 -10.17
CA MET A 1 -8.04 5.12 -9.71
C MET A 1 -7.04 4.87 -10.82
N LYS A 2 -6.04 5.74 -11.02
CA LYS A 2 -4.88 5.46 -11.90
C LYS A 2 -3.66 5.09 -11.05
N LEU A 3 -2.80 4.21 -11.58
CA LEU A 3 -1.55 3.81 -10.94
C LEU A 3 -0.70 5.03 -10.53
N ASP A 4 -0.53 5.98 -11.44
CA ASP A 4 0.30 7.17 -11.21
C ASP A 4 -0.17 8.00 -10.01
N ALA A 5 -1.48 8.11 -9.80
CA ALA A 5 -2.02 8.87 -8.67
C ALA A 5 -1.64 8.25 -7.32
N VAL A 6 -1.63 6.91 -7.25
CA VAL A 6 -1.21 6.17 -6.03
C VAL A 6 0.28 6.35 -5.80
N LEU A 7 1.09 6.22 -6.87
CA LEU A 7 2.54 6.44 -6.79
C LEU A 7 2.89 7.86 -6.38
N THR A 8 2.17 8.88 -6.87
CA THR A 8 2.37 10.27 -6.47
C THR A 8 2.18 10.46 -4.96
N ARG A 9 1.12 9.89 -4.38
CA ARG A 9 0.87 9.99 -2.92
C ARG A 9 1.92 9.25 -2.10
N LEU A 10 2.29 8.04 -2.51
CA LEU A 10 3.33 7.29 -1.82
C LEU A 10 4.69 8.01 -1.86
N ARG A 11 5.06 8.61 -2.99
CA ARG A 11 6.28 9.44 -3.13
C ARG A 11 6.22 10.72 -2.29
N ALA A 12 5.02 11.21 -1.98
CA ALA A 12 4.84 12.31 -1.03
C ALA A 12 4.98 11.84 0.45
N GLY A 13 5.25 10.56 0.69
CA GLY A 13 5.43 9.97 2.02
C GLY A 13 4.13 9.52 2.69
N GLU A 14 3.00 9.60 1.98
CA GLU A 14 1.72 9.16 2.50
C GLU A 14 1.68 7.64 2.71
N LYS A 15 0.93 7.20 3.72
CA LYS A 15 0.84 5.80 4.11
C LYS A 15 -0.35 5.13 3.46
N LEU A 16 -0.12 3.92 2.94
CA LEU A 16 -1.16 3.07 2.39
C LEU A 16 -1.60 2.08 3.47
N HIS A 17 -2.88 2.13 3.82
CA HIS A 17 -3.45 1.25 4.83
C HIS A 17 -4.07 0.01 4.20
N GLN A 18 -4.15 -1.06 4.97
CA GLN A 18 -4.65 -2.35 4.54
C GLN A 18 -5.52 -3.01 5.60
N GLN A 19 -6.59 -3.65 5.16
CA GLN A 19 -7.38 -4.57 5.97
C GLN A 19 -7.83 -5.77 5.16
N VAL A 20 -8.17 -6.87 5.83
CA VAL A 20 -8.77 -8.05 5.20
C VAL A 20 -10.25 -8.08 5.55
N VAL A 21 -11.11 -7.99 4.54
CA VAL A 21 -12.56 -8.08 4.67
C VAL A 21 -13.05 -9.20 3.77
N ASP A 22 -13.76 -10.17 4.34
CA ASP A 22 -14.30 -11.34 3.62
C ASP A 22 -13.24 -12.08 2.78
N GLY A 23 -12.03 -12.21 3.33
CA GLY A 23 -10.89 -12.86 2.66
C GLY A 23 -10.25 -12.05 1.53
N ARG A 24 -10.62 -10.77 1.36
CA ARG A 24 -10.05 -9.87 0.35
C ARG A 24 -9.29 -8.74 0.99
N ARG A 25 -8.16 -8.35 0.39
CA ARG A 25 -7.43 -7.16 0.79
C ARG A 25 -8.16 -5.92 0.29
N GLN A 26 -8.36 -4.96 1.20
CA GLN A 26 -8.82 -3.61 0.89
C GLN A 26 -7.71 -2.64 1.27
N TRP A 27 -7.57 -1.57 0.48
CA TRP A 27 -6.47 -0.62 0.60
C TRP A 27 -7.00 0.80 0.50
N TRP A 28 -6.42 1.73 1.26
CA TRP A 28 -6.81 3.14 1.20
C TRP A 28 -5.70 4.07 1.70
N PHE A 29 -5.81 5.35 1.36
CA PHE A 29 -5.14 6.43 2.07
C PHE A 29 -6.14 7.15 2.98
N ASP A 30 -5.70 7.66 4.13
CA ASP A 30 -6.58 8.28 5.13
C ASP A 30 -7.06 9.69 4.74
N GLU A 31 -6.16 10.62 4.39
CA GLU A 31 -6.51 12.03 4.21
C GLU A 31 -5.87 12.66 2.95
N PRO A 32 -6.67 13.10 1.95
CA PRO A 32 -8.08 12.80 1.80
C PRO A 32 -8.31 11.29 1.63
N PHE A 33 -9.43 10.80 2.17
CA PHE A 33 -9.78 9.39 2.08
C PHE A 33 -9.84 8.96 0.62
N GLN A 34 -9.18 7.86 0.31
CA GLN A 34 -9.14 7.36 -1.05
C GLN A 34 -8.93 5.86 -1.10
N ASP A 35 -9.95 5.13 -1.54
CA ASP A 35 -9.85 3.69 -1.83
C ASP A 35 -8.87 3.41 -2.96
N VAL A 36 -7.98 2.45 -2.74
CA VAL A 36 -7.00 1.96 -3.71
C VAL A 36 -7.40 0.55 -4.16
N PRO A 37 -7.67 0.32 -5.46
CA PRO A 37 -7.95 -1.03 -5.94
C PRO A 37 -6.76 -1.97 -5.75
N ASP A 38 -7.02 -3.19 -5.27
CA ASP A 38 -6.00 -4.23 -5.05
C ASP A 38 -5.13 -4.50 -6.29
N ALA A 39 -5.74 -4.49 -7.49
CA ALA A 39 -5.03 -4.64 -8.76
C ALA A 39 -3.99 -3.54 -9.03
N ILE A 40 -4.12 -2.35 -8.44
CA ILE A 40 -3.11 -1.29 -8.53
C ILE A 40 -1.94 -1.61 -7.61
N VAL A 41 -2.20 -2.05 -6.38
CA VAL A 41 -1.16 -2.45 -5.42
C VAL A 41 -0.35 -3.63 -5.96
N ILE A 42 -1.02 -4.63 -6.55
CA ILE A 42 -0.35 -5.76 -7.25
C ILE A 42 0.59 -5.25 -8.33
N LYS A 43 0.17 -4.28 -9.15
CA LYS A 43 1.00 -3.70 -10.21
C LYS A 43 2.21 -2.95 -9.65
N ILE A 44 2.05 -2.19 -8.57
CA ILE A 44 3.16 -1.49 -7.90
C ILE A 44 4.20 -2.52 -7.43
N ARG A 45 3.77 -3.56 -6.71
CA ARG A 45 4.65 -4.61 -6.19
C ARG A 45 5.35 -5.39 -7.30
N ALA A 46 4.65 -5.69 -8.40
CA ALA A 46 5.21 -6.41 -9.54
C ALA A 46 6.19 -5.56 -10.38
N GLY A 47 6.02 -4.25 -10.41
CA GLY A 47 6.85 -3.34 -11.20
C GLY A 47 8.27 -3.17 -10.63
N GLY A 48 8.46 -3.33 -9.31
CA GLY A 48 9.77 -3.25 -8.65
C GLY A 48 10.41 -1.85 -8.60
N GLU A 49 9.93 -0.90 -9.39
CA GLU A 49 10.44 0.48 -9.48
C GLU A 49 10.22 1.29 -8.20
N PHE A 50 9.21 0.92 -7.42
CA PHE A 50 8.84 1.65 -6.20
C PHE A 50 8.41 0.65 -5.12
N PRO A 51 9.35 0.17 -4.29
CA PRO A 51 9.07 -0.85 -3.29
C PRO A 51 8.04 -0.38 -2.25
N LEU A 52 7.09 -1.25 -1.95
CA LEU A 52 6.18 -1.11 -0.82
C LEU A 52 6.70 -1.97 0.33
N VAL A 53 6.89 -1.36 1.50
CA VAL A 53 7.42 -2.03 2.70
C VAL A 53 6.42 -1.94 3.85
N GLU A 54 6.42 -2.99 4.68
CA GLU A 54 5.65 -3.03 5.92
C GLU A 54 6.28 -2.09 6.96
N VAL A 55 5.47 -1.32 7.67
CA VAL A 55 5.99 -0.39 8.70
C VAL A 55 6.15 -1.04 10.08
N GLY A 56 5.98 -2.37 10.16
CA GLY A 56 6.16 -3.14 11.39
C GLY A 56 4.91 -3.27 12.26
N ASP A 57 3.74 -2.97 11.72
CA ASP A 57 2.43 -3.13 12.37
C ASP A 57 1.68 -4.40 11.91
N SER A 58 2.43 -5.43 11.51
CA SER A 58 1.87 -6.68 11.02
C SER A 58 1.06 -7.42 12.07
N LEU A 59 -0.16 -7.80 11.70
CA LEU A 59 -1.03 -8.59 12.56
C LEU A 59 -0.36 -9.93 12.88
N PHE A 60 -0.30 -10.24 14.18
CA PHE A 60 0.32 -11.46 14.72
C PHE A 60 1.81 -11.62 14.38
N GLY A 61 2.50 -10.55 13.96
CA GLY A 61 3.90 -10.61 13.53
C GLY A 61 4.12 -11.44 12.26
N LEU A 62 3.07 -11.69 11.47
CA LEU A 62 3.16 -12.43 10.22
C LEU A 62 3.52 -11.48 9.07
N PRO A 63 4.51 -11.82 8.22
CA PRO A 63 4.84 -11.00 7.07
C PRO A 63 3.68 -10.96 6.08
N ASP A 64 3.62 -9.87 5.31
CA ASP A 64 2.55 -9.56 4.35
C ASP A 64 1.17 -9.35 4.99
N ASN A 65 1.16 -8.99 6.28
CA ASN A 65 -0.05 -8.76 7.07
C ASN A 65 0.00 -7.42 7.84
N SER A 66 0.89 -6.50 7.42
CA SER A 66 0.91 -5.10 7.88
C SER A 66 -0.42 -4.42 7.62
N GLN A 67 -0.88 -3.65 8.61
CA GLN A 67 -2.01 -2.75 8.44
C GLN A 67 -1.58 -1.45 7.73
N THR A 68 -0.29 -1.14 7.73
CA THR A 68 0.25 0.07 7.12
C THR A 68 1.49 -0.22 6.29
N TRP A 69 1.55 0.42 5.13
CA TRP A 69 2.58 0.25 4.13
C TRP A 69 3.09 1.61 3.70
N GLU A 70 4.39 1.69 3.38
CA GLU A 70 5.00 2.90 2.85
C GLU A 70 5.76 2.61 1.56
N GLY A 71 5.81 3.64 0.72
CA GLY A 71 6.73 3.68 -0.40
C GLY A 71 8.13 4.06 0.07
N VAL A 72 9.13 3.32 -0.40
CA VAL A 72 10.53 3.74 -0.27
C VAL A 72 11.05 4.08 -1.66
N ASP A 73 11.63 5.27 -1.83
CA ASP A 73 12.35 5.59 -3.05
C ASP A 73 13.51 4.59 -3.17
N GLY A 74 13.53 3.84 -4.27
CA GLY A 74 14.60 2.89 -4.55
C GLY A 74 15.94 3.60 -4.49
N VAL A 75 16.88 3.03 -3.74
CA VAL A 75 18.31 3.41 -3.78
C VAL A 75 18.84 3.27 -5.20
#